data_AF-A0A1G6QE07-F1
#
_entry.id   AF-A0A1G6QE07-F1
#
_cell.length_a   1.000
_cell.length_b   1.000
_cell.length_c   1.000
_cell.angle_alpha   90.00
_cell.angle_beta   90.00
_cell.angle_gamma   90.00
#
_symmetry.space_group_name_H-M   'P 1'
#
loop_
_entity.id
_entity.type
_entity.pdbx_description
1 polymer ?
#
loop_
_entity_poly.entity_id
_entity_poly.type
_entity_poly.pdbx_seq_one_letter_code
_entity_poly.pdbx_strand_id
1 'polypeptide(L)'
;MTVHGPVTKVDASVTSTASASSPDGGSVYASAYTGMNVANADIYISKTTITTSDDLSFESSTTTVKALNLPVNLTNPVRVEKTTSIQVSDAPGTPEGNLATLDFDVDVYGENTLADVSADVLSLEDQLSTSTLNVYGTTSGGDWWG
;
A
#
# COMPACT_ATOMS: atom_id res chain seq x y z
N MET A 1 -33.50 0.09 16.90
CA MET A 1 -32.11 -0.12 16.47
C MET A 1 -32.19 -0.93 15.21
N THR A 2 -31.96 -0.32 14.05
CA THR A 2 -32.12 -0.98 12.75
C THR A 2 -30.83 -1.73 12.46
N VAL A 3 -30.91 -3.05 12.29
CA VAL A 3 -29.77 -3.90 11.96
C VAL A 3 -29.51 -3.76 10.45
N HIS A 4 -28.33 -3.28 10.07
CA HIS A 4 -27.95 -3.06 8.68
C HIS A 4 -27.10 -4.23 8.16
N GLY A 5 -27.72 -5.27 7.62
CA GLY A 5 -27.01 -6.34 6.90
C GLY A 5 -25.93 -7.10 7.71
N PRO A 6 -25.13 -7.96 7.06
CA PRO A 6 -23.99 -8.62 7.68
C PRO A 6 -22.82 -7.65 7.89
N VAL A 7 -21.87 -8.01 8.76
CA VAL A 7 -20.57 -7.32 8.83
C VAL A 7 -19.83 -7.59 7.52
N THR A 8 -19.32 -6.54 6.90
CA THR A 8 -18.48 -6.65 5.71
C THR A 8 -17.08 -6.18 6.03
N LYS A 9 -16.10 -6.84 5.43
CA LYS A 9 -14.68 -6.62 5.67
C LYS A 9 -13.94 -6.52 4.35
N VAL A 10 -13.02 -5.56 4.28
CA VAL A 10 -12.02 -5.46 3.23
C VAL A 10 -10.64 -5.58 3.87
N ASP A 11 -9.84 -6.53 3.40
CA ASP A 11 -8.40 -6.54 3.63
C ASP A 11 -7.70 -6.17 2.32
N ALA A 12 -6.88 -5.13 2.34
CA ALA A 12 -6.10 -4.70 1.19
C ALA A 12 -4.63 -4.52 1.56
N SER A 13 -3.74 -4.75 0.60
CA SER A 13 -2.32 -4.49 0.72
C SER A 13 -1.77 -4.04 -0.63
N VAL A 14 -0.96 -3.00 -0.61
CA VAL A 14 -0.22 -2.52 -1.76
C VAL A 14 1.24 -2.40 -1.40
N THR A 15 2.12 -2.90 -2.26
CA THR A 15 3.57 -2.77 -2.12
C THR A 15 4.14 -2.19 -3.39
N SER A 16 4.69 -0.99 -3.28
CA SER A 16 5.49 -0.32 -4.30
C SER A 16 6.96 -0.51 -3.97
N THR A 17 7.78 -0.86 -4.95
CA THR A 17 9.23 -1.01 -4.79
C THR A 17 9.95 -0.31 -5.92
N ALA A 18 10.97 0.45 -5.55
CA ALA A 18 11.85 1.18 -6.43
C ALA A 18 13.29 0.77 -6.13
N SER A 19 14.07 0.56 -7.19
CA SER A 19 15.51 0.35 -7.06
C SER A 19 16.26 1.06 -8.18
N ALA A 20 17.42 1.63 -7.86
CA ALA A 20 18.31 2.33 -8.78
C ALA A 20 19.76 1.86 -8.58
N SER A 21 20.53 1.74 -9.65
CA SER A 21 21.93 1.33 -9.60
C SER A 21 22.78 2.05 -10.65
N SER A 22 23.96 2.52 -10.25
CA SER A 22 24.91 3.18 -11.14
C SER A 22 25.97 2.19 -11.61
N PRO A 23 26.09 1.93 -12.93
CA PRO A 23 27.19 1.13 -13.49
C PRO A 23 28.57 1.71 -13.14
N ASP A 24 28.65 3.04 -12.95
CA ASP A 24 29.88 3.78 -12.71
C ASP A 24 30.11 4.10 -11.22
N GLY A 25 29.25 3.58 -10.33
CA GLY A 25 29.33 3.84 -8.88
C GLY A 25 28.96 5.28 -8.47
N GLY A 26 28.24 6.00 -9.33
CA GLY A 26 27.69 7.32 -9.01
C GLY A 26 26.57 7.26 -7.97
N SER A 27 26.18 8.42 -7.45
CA SER A 27 25.06 8.53 -6.50
C SER A 27 23.76 8.04 -7.14
N VAL A 28 23.07 7.15 -6.43
CA VAL A 28 21.79 6.55 -6.83
C VAL A 28 20.68 7.06 -5.91
N TYR A 29 19.45 7.15 -6.43
CA TYR A 29 18.28 7.47 -5.62
C TYR A 29 17.05 6.75 -6.15
N ALA A 30 16.39 6.02 -5.25
CA ALA A 30 15.11 5.37 -5.49
C ALA A 30 14.06 5.88 -4.50
N SER A 31 12.83 6.13 -4.99
CA SER A 31 11.68 6.40 -4.13
C SER A 31 10.45 5.63 -4.57
N ALA A 32 9.77 5.04 -3.59
CA ALA A 32 8.54 4.29 -3.75
C ALA A 32 7.51 4.81 -2.76
N TYR A 33 6.35 5.20 -3.28
CA TYR A 33 5.21 5.64 -2.48
C TYR A 33 4.02 4.71 -2.67
N THR A 34 3.27 4.48 -1.58
CA THR A 34 1.97 3.82 -1.63
C THR A 34 0.96 4.58 -0.78
N GLY A 35 -0.26 4.67 -1.29
CA GLY A 35 -1.42 5.20 -0.60
C GLY A 35 -2.62 4.27 -0.75
N MET A 36 -3.53 4.30 0.22
CA MET A 36 -4.84 3.65 0.11
C MET A 36 -5.91 4.53 0.74
N ASN A 37 -6.90 4.89 -0.07
CA ASN A 37 -8.09 5.58 0.36
C ASN A 37 -9.18 4.57 0.69
N VAL A 38 -9.88 4.75 1.81
CA VAL A 38 -11.04 3.91 2.17
C VAL A 38 -12.23 4.79 2.46
N ALA A 39 -13.31 4.54 1.72
CA ALA A 39 -14.59 5.19 1.85
C ALA A 39 -15.63 4.24 2.43
N ASN A 40 -16.56 4.84 3.19
CA ASN A 40 -17.77 4.19 3.71
C ASN A 40 -17.55 3.04 4.72
N ALA A 41 -16.34 2.87 5.24
CA ALA A 41 -16.09 1.96 6.35
C ALA A 41 -16.40 2.63 7.70
N ASP A 42 -17.04 1.88 8.60
CA ASP A 42 -17.24 2.28 10.01
C ASP A 42 -15.92 2.24 10.79
N ILE A 43 -15.06 1.27 10.50
CA ILE A 43 -13.73 1.14 11.08
C ILE A 43 -12.71 0.98 9.96
N TYR A 44 -11.67 1.79 10.01
CA TYR A 44 -10.54 1.74 9.10
C TYR A 44 -9.22 1.74 9.88
N ILE A 45 -8.37 0.77 9.57
CA ILE A 45 -7.02 0.66 10.12
C ILE A 45 -6.06 0.54 8.93
N SER A 46 -5.08 1.44 8.87
CA SER A 46 -3.98 1.35 7.93
C SER A 46 -2.63 1.31 8.61
N LYS A 47 -1.71 0.60 7.98
CA LYS A 47 -0.30 0.59 8.34
C LYS A 47 0.55 0.67 7.09
N THR A 48 1.38 1.70 7.02
CA THR A 48 2.41 1.85 6.00
C THR A 48 3.77 1.52 6.60
N THR A 49 4.53 0.67 5.92
CA THR A 49 5.93 0.35 6.25
C THR A 49 6.80 0.78 5.08
N ILE A 50 7.75 1.69 5.34
CA ILE A 50 8.74 2.16 4.37
C ILE A 50 10.07 1.53 4.74
N THR A 51 10.69 0.85 3.78
CA THR A 51 12.01 0.23 3.91
C THR A 51 12.94 0.91 2.92
N THR A 52 14.00 1.53 3.40
CA THR A 52 15.00 2.22 2.57
C THR A 52 16.38 1.60 2.79
N SER A 53 17.17 1.45 1.74
CA SER A 53 18.58 1.05 1.90
C SER A 53 19.45 2.19 2.41
N ASP A 54 20.55 1.86 3.09
CA ASP A 54 21.50 2.85 3.62
C ASP A 54 22.12 3.74 2.51
N ASP A 55 22.30 3.18 1.31
CA ASP A 55 22.86 3.86 0.14
C ASP A 55 21.81 4.57 -0.73
N LEU A 56 20.53 4.55 -0.31
CA LEU A 56 19.38 5.13 -1.03
C LEU A 56 19.10 4.52 -2.41
N SER A 57 19.76 3.41 -2.75
CA SER A 57 19.55 2.66 -3.99
C SER A 57 18.20 1.95 -4.05
N PHE A 58 17.52 1.78 -2.92
CA PHE A 58 16.29 1.01 -2.80
C PHE A 58 15.31 1.67 -1.84
N GLU A 59 14.05 1.70 -2.25
CA GLU A 59 12.93 2.04 -1.37
C GLU A 59 11.75 1.09 -1.67
N SER A 60 11.16 0.54 -0.61
CA SER A 60 9.91 -0.21 -0.70
C SER A 60 8.90 0.38 0.27
N SER A 61 7.72 0.70 -0.23
CA SER A 61 6.59 1.19 0.55
C SER A 61 5.48 0.16 0.49
N THR A 62 5.11 -0.38 1.65
CA THR A 62 4.00 -1.32 1.79
C THR A 62 2.92 -0.73 2.67
N THR A 63 1.75 -0.46 2.11
CA THR A 63 0.56 -0.09 2.87
C THR A 63 -0.36 -1.29 2.99
N THR A 64 -0.85 -1.56 4.20
CA THR A 64 -1.86 -2.58 4.50
C THR A 64 -3.06 -1.90 5.12
N VAL A 65 -4.26 -2.33 4.72
CA VAL A 65 -5.53 -1.76 5.16
C VAL A 65 -6.47 -2.87 5.60
N LYS A 66 -7.19 -2.58 6.67
CA LYS A 66 -8.35 -3.35 7.12
C LYS A 66 -9.50 -2.38 7.28
N ALA A 67 -10.57 -2.60 6.54
CA ALA A 67 -11.79 -1.82 6.62
C ALA A 67 -12.96 -2.73 7.02
N LEU A 68 -13.84 -2.23 7.88
CA LEU A 68 -15.02 -2.93 8.35
C LEU A 68 -16.23 -2.01 8.23
N ASN A 69 -17.34 -2.56 7.75
CA ASN A 69 -18.65 -1.96 7.87
C ASN A 69 -19.49 -2.84 8.81
N LEU A 70 -20.06 -2.22 9.82
CA LEU A 70 -20.79 -2.87 10.90
C LEU A 70 -22.29 -2.81 10.64
N PRO A 71 -23.06 -3.72 11.25
CA PRO A 71 -24.52 -3.69 11.17
C PRO A 71 -25.16 -2.58 12.02
N VAL A 72 -24.34 -1.70 12.62
CA VAL A 72 -24.74 -0.62 13.50
C VAL A 72 -24.10 0.68 13.02
N ASN A 73 -24.87 1.76 13.02
CA ASN A 73 -24.34 3.06 12.64
C ASN A 73 -23.44 3.61 13.74
N LEU A 74 -22.15 3.80 13.44
CA LEU A 74 -21.28 4.62 14.28
C LEU A 74 -21.53 6.10 13.96
N THR A 75 -21.70 6.93 14.99
CA THR A 75 -21.87 8.39 14.80
C THR A 75 -20.64 9.00 14.11
N ASN A 76 -19.46 8.43 14.34
CA ASN A 76 -18.21 8.81 13.68
C ASN A 76 -17.42 7.54 13.33
N PRO A 77 -16.85 7.45 12.12
CA PRO A 77 -15.95 6.38 11.76
C PRO A 77 -14.71 6.34 12.66
N VAL A 78 -14.24 5.15 13.01
CA VAL A 78 -12.97 4.96 13.72
C VAL A 78 -11.85 4.83 12.71
N ARG A 79 -10.84 5.70 12.80
CA ARG A 79 -9.68 5.71 11.90
C ARG A 79 -8.39 5.56 12.70
N VAL A 80 -7.56 4.60 12.33
CA VAL A 80 -6.23 4.37 12.91
C VAL A 80 -5.23 4.26 11.78
N GLU A 81 -4.26 5.15 11.76
CA GLU A 81 -3.22 5.19 10.73
C GLU A 81 -1.85 5.11 11.40
N LYS A 82 -0.97 4.27 10.87
CA LYS A 82 0.39 4.12 11.39
C LYS A 82 1.41 4.04 10.27
N THR A 83 2.39 4.92 10.31
CA THR A 83 3.58 4.83 9.45
C THR A 83 4.77 4.29 10.26
N THR A 84 5.57 3.42 9.67
CA THR A 84 6.82 2.90 10.24
C THR A 84 7.89 2.95 9.17
N SER A 85 9.06 3.51 9.51
CA SER A 85 10.22 3.57 8.62
C SER A 85 11.33 2.68 9.16
N ILE A 86 11.96 1.92 8.27
CA ILE A 86 13.02 0.96 8.58
C ILE A 86 14.17 1.22 7.59
N GLN A 87 15.40 1.29 8.09
CA GLN A 87 16.59 1.30 7.26
C GLN A 87 17.23 -0.10 7.24
N VAL A 88 17.71 -0.52 6.08
CA VAL A 88 18.38 -1.81 5.88
C VAL A 88 19.74 -1.60 5.24
N SER A 89 20.72 -2.37 5.70
CA SER A 89 22.11 -2.26 5.22
C SER A 89 22.33 -2.90 3.84
N ASP A 90 21.51 -3.88 3.48
CA ASP A 90 21.56 -4.55 2.18
C ASP A 90 20.22 -4.35 1.45
N ALA A 91 20.27 -3.72 0.28
CA ALA A 91 19.14 -3.69 -0.65
C ALA A 91 18.88 -5.11 -1.20
N PRO A 92 17.62 -5.57 -1.31
CA PRO A 92 17.28 -6.76 -2.10
C PRO A 92 17.84 -6.60 -3.52
N GLY A 93 18.45 -7.65 -4.07
CA GLY A 93 19.15 -7.60 -5.37
C GLY A 93 18.34 -6.88 -6.45
N THR A 94 18.92 -5.80 -6.99
CA THR A 94 18.38 -4.96 -8.05
C THR A 94 18.09 -5.78 -9.31
N PRO A 95 16.85 -5.79 -9.83
CA PRO A 95 16.58 -6.26 -11.17
C PRO A 95 17.16 -5.26 -12.20
N GLU A 96 17.75 -5.78 -13.27
CA GLU A 96 18.32 -4.98 -14.36
C GLU A 96 17.19 -4.42 -15.25
N GLY A 97 17.15 -3.10 -15.49
CA GLY A 97 16.13 -2.49 -16.35
C GLY A 97 16.27 -0.96 -16.51
N ASN A 98 15.63 -0.39 -17.54
CA ASN A 98 15.46 1.05 -17.69
C ASN A 98 14.12 1.47 -17.08
N LEU A 99 14.11 2.66 -16.46
CA LEU A 99 12.98 3.37 -15.85
C LEU A 99 11.61 3.06 -16.47
N ALA A 100 10.64 2.70 -15.61
CA ALA A 100 9.22 2.82 -15.89
C ALA A 100 8.54 3.46 -14.67
N THR A 101 8.16 4.73 -14.78
CA THR A 101 7.13 5.29 -13.89
C THR A 101 5.86 4.49 -14.12
N LEU A 102 5.34 3.91 -13.06
CA LEU A 102 4.26 2.95 -13.13
C LEU A 102 3.21 3.37 -12.11
N ASP A 103 2.19 4.05 -12.61
CA ASP A 103 1.01 4.47 -11.86
C ASP A 103 -0.05 3.37 -12.01
N PHE A 104 -0.62 2.96 -10.90
CA PHE A 104 -1.78 2.08 -10.89
C PHE A 104 -2.79 2.57 -9.87
N ASP A 105 -4.03 2.60 -10.35
CA ASP A 105 -5.23 2.78 -9.56
C ASP A 105 -5.92 1.40 -9.43
N VAL A 106 -6.12 0.93 -8.20
CA VAL A 106 -6.83 -0.33 -7.94
C VAL A 106 -7.96 -0.11 -6.95
N ASP A 107 -9.18 -0.23 -7.44
CA ASP A 107 -10.37 -0.28 -6.60
C ASP A 107 -10.67 -1.70 -6.10
N VAL A 108 -10.89 -1.84 -4.79
CA VAL A 108 -11.40 -3.02 -4.11
C VAL A 108 -12.77 -2.71 -3.51
N TYR A 109 -13.78 -3.45 -3.97
CA TYR A 109 -15.18 -3.25 -3.59
C TYR A 109 -15.66 -4.32 -2.61
N GLY A 110 -16.20 -3.90 -1.48
CA GLY A 110 -17.01 -4.71 -0.56
C GLY A 110 -18.44 -4.18 -0.48
N GLU A 111 -19.38 -4.99 0.00
CA GLU A 111 -20.74 -4.52 0.29
C GLU A 111 -20.67 -3.31 1.24
N ASN A 112 -21.04 -2.13 0.73
CA ASN A 112 -20.98 -0.83 1.41
C ASN A 112 -19.58 -0.36 1.85
N THR A 113 -18.50 -0.86 1.25
CA THR A 113 -17.13 -0.35 1.51
C THR A 113 -16.33 -0.29 0.22
N LEU A 114 -15.67 0.84 -0.03
CA LEU A 114 -14.77 1.02 -1.16
C LEU A 114 -13.36 1.28 -0.63
N ALA A 115 -12.37 0.54 -1.13
CA ALA A 115 -10.96 0.86 -0.95
C ALA A 115 -10.34 1.15 -2.32
N ASP A 116 -9.84 2.35 -2.50
CA ASP A 116 -9.12 2.83 -3.68
C ASP A 116 -7.61 2.85 -3.33
N VAL A 117 -6.77 2.35 -4.22
CA VAL A 117 -5.35 2.14 -4.00
C VAL A 117 -4.55 2.87 -5.08
N SER A 118 -3.67 3.78 -4.65
CA SER A 118 -2.76 4.51 -5.53
C SER A 118 -1.30 4.20 -5.18
N ALA A 119 -0.46 3.94 -6.17
CA ALA A 119 0.97 3.72 -5.95
C ALA A 119 1.82 4.39 -7.01
N ASP A 120 2.86 5.10 -6.56
CA ASP A 120 3.78 5.83 -7.41
C ASP A 120 5.21 5.33 -7.17
N VAL A 121 6.00 5.23 -8.25
CA VAL A 121 7.44 4.97 -8.19
C VAL A 121 8.19 6.01 -8.99
N LEU A 122 9.18 6.65 -8.37
CA LEU A 122 10.09 7.58 -9.03
C LEU A 122 11.54 7.12 -8.86
N SER A 123 12.26 7.00 -9.97
CA SER A 123 13.73 6.89 -9.99
C SER A 123 14.30 7.97 -10.91
N LEU A 124 15.44 8.55 -10.54
CA LEU A 124 16.09 9.66 -11.27
C LEU A 124 17.07 9.14 -12.34
N GLU A 125 17.28 9.92 -13.41
CA GLU A 125 17.98 9.54 -14.65
C GLU A 125 19.49 9.20 -14.52
N ASP A 126 19.95 8.46 -15.54
CA ASP A 126 21.31 7.98 -15.89
C ASP A 126 21.78 6.63 -15.30
N GLN A 127 20.84 5.83 -14.76
CA GLN A 127 21.14 4.63 -13.98
C GLN A 127 20.07 3.53 -14.16
N LEU A 128 20.48 2.25 -14.06
CA LEU A 128 19.58 1.09 -14.22
C LEU A 128 18.56 1.09 -13.08
N SER A 129 17.27 1.08 -13.42
CA SER A 129 16.15 1.24 -12.50
C SER A 129 15.07 0.18 -12.70
N THR A 130 14.51 -0.33 -11.61
CA THR A 130 13.37 -1.26 -11.63
C THR A 130 12.27 -0.81 -10.67
N SER A 131 11.03 -1.00 -11.12
CA SER A 131 9.82 -0.72 -10.35
C SER A 131 8.94 -1.97 -10.29
N THR A 132 8.36 -2.26 -9.13
CA THR A 132 7.41 -3.39 -8.98
C THR A 132 6.25 -2.98 -8.10
N LEU A 133 5.04 -3.27 -8.56
CA LEU A 133 3.82 -3.15 -7.76
C LEU A 133 3.22 -4.53 -7.49
N ASN A 134 2.89 -4.79 -6.23
CA ASN A 134 2.04 -5.91 -5.85
C ASN A 134 0.80 -5.40 -5.14
N VAL A 135 -0.39 -5.77 -5.63
CA VAL A 135 -1.68 -5.44 -5.00
C VAL A 135 -2.40 -6.71 -4.61
N TYR A 136 -2.92 -6.72 -3.38
CA TYR A 136 -3.74 -7.77 -2.83
C TYR A 136 -5.00 -7.17 -2.23
N GLY A 137 -6.16 -7.71 -2.59
CA GLY A 137 -7.44 -7.30 -2.05
C GLY A 137 -8.33 -8.51 -1.81
N THR A 138 -8.95 -8.60 -0.65
CA THR A 138 -10.02 -9.57 -0.38
C THR A 138 -11.17 -8.92 0.34
N THR A 139 -12.36 -9.40 0.03
CA THR A 139 -13.58 -9.00 0.71
C THR A 139 -14.27 -10.21 1.30
N SER A 140 -14.80 -10.07 2.51
CA SER A 140 -15.65 -11.09 3.11
C SER A 140 -16.87 -10.46 3.78
N GLY A 141 -17.99 -11.16 3.70
CA GLY A 141 -19.24 -10.82 4.37
C GLY A 141 -19.79 -12.07 5.03
N GLY A 142 -20.29 -11.93 6.26
CA GLY A 142 -20.84 -13.05 7.00
C GLY A 142 -21.66 -12.61 8.21
N ASP A 143 -22.70 -13.38 8.52
CA ASP A 143 -23.48 -13.20 9.73
C ASP A 143 -22.63 -13.62 10.93
N TRP A 144 -22.23 -12.66 11.77
CA TRP A 144 -21.45 -12.92 13.00
C TRP A 144 -22.28 -13.56 14.14
N TRP A 145 -23.49 -14.05 13.83
CA TRP A 145 -24.34 -14.80 14.77
C TRP A 145 -24.19 -16.30 14.51
N GLY A 146 -23.04 -16.86 14.92
CA GLY A 146 -22.76 -18.30 14.97
C GLY A 146 -22.08 -18.68 16.27
#